data_AF-A0A354M6L9-F1
#
_entry.id   AF-A0A354M6L9-F1
#
_cell.length_a   1.000
_cell.length_b   1.000
_cell.length_c   1.000
_cell.angle_alpha   90.00
_cell.angle_beta   90.00
_cell.angle_gamma   90.00
#
_symmetry.space_group_name_H-M   'P 1'
#
loop_
_entity.id
_entity.type
_entity.pdbx_description
1 polymer ?
#
loop_
_entity_poly.entity_id
_entity_poly.type
_entity_poly.pdbx_seq_one_letter_code
_entity_poly.pdbx_strand_id
1 'polypeptide(L)'
;MNMFKDFSDELSESLNILTVLKTFYDCGIPFSDTDINSDFLYDIILEAMYFLGCWSEYDDGYDRDIWYICPDELNEFTELAAEYGTAHGLKFSENYWFRKLEKRVESELNSVMDETGYDYCNYDHVIRSKDSYIKITLYNGGLPNMEVLNMTLSLYLFLRKSIKTLSEKLKVEKPKIISMEQPQERRAA
;
A
#
# COMPACT_ATOMS: atom_id res chain seq x y z
N MET A 1 36.88 -16.77 -4.87
CA MET A 1 36.26 -15.78 -5.77
C MET A 1 36.00 -16.47 -7.09
N ASN A 2 34.73 -16.62 -7.46
CA ASN A 2 34.33 -17.26 -8.71
C ASN A 2 33.86 -16.14 -9.63
N MET A 3 34.77 -15.66 -10.48
CA MET A 3 34.56 -14.50 -11.34
C MET A 3 33.28 -14.57 -12.19
N PHE A 4 32.85 -15.77 -12.59
CA PHE A 4 31.59 -15.94 -13.32
C PHE A 4 30.36 -15.74 -12.42
N LYS A 5 30.42 -16.25 -11.18
CA LYS A 5 29.34 -16.07 -10.21
C LYS A 5 29.20 -14.60 -9.83
N ASP A 6 30.32 -13.96 -9.50
CA ASP A 6 30.35 -12.55 -9.07
C ASP A 6 29.76 -11.65 -10.18
N PHE A 7 30.15 -11.86 -11.44
CA PHE A 7 29.57 -11.16 -12.60
C PHE A 7 28.08 -11.46 -12.81
N SER A 8 27.65 -12.71 -12.61
CA SER A 8 26.25 -13.10 -12.76
C SER A 8 25.36 -12.45 -11.70
N ASP A 9 25.87 -12.30 -10.47
CA ASP A 9 25.15 -11.69 -9.36
C ASP A 9 25.00 -10.17 -9.63
N GLU A 10 26.07 -9.46 -10.01
CA GLU A 10 26.03 -8.03 -10.40
C GLU A 10 25.04 -7.75 -11.54
N LEU A 11 25.03 -8.62 -12.56
CA LEU A 11 24.11 -8.51 -13.69
C LEU A 11 22.65 -8.69 -13.22
N SER A 12 22.40 -9.65 -12.34
CA SER A 12 21.05 -9.91 -11.80
C SER A 12 20.53 -8.70 -11.01
N GLU A 13 21.37 -8.12 -10.16
CA GLU A 13 21.01 -6.93 -9.38
C GLU A 13 20.74 -5.72 -10.28
N SER A 14 21.56 -5.51 -11.31
CA SER A 14 21.34 -4.47 -12.32
C SER A 14 20.01 -4.65 -13.08
N LEU A 15 19.61 -5.89 -13.37
CA LEU A 15 18.32 -6.19 -13.99
C LEU A 15 17.14 -5.95 -13.03
N ASN A 16 17.32 -6.18 -11.73
CA ASN A 16 16.33 -5.85 -10.71
C ASN A 16 16.09 -4.34 -10.63
N ILE A 17 17.16 -3.54 -10.68
CA ILE A 17 17.06 -2.06 -10.74
C ILE A 17 16.19 -1.63 -11.92
N LEU A 18 16.50 -2.14 -13.12
CA LEU A 18 15.71 -1.84 -14.32
C LEU A 18 14.24 -2.24 -14.18
N THR A 19 13.97 -3.35 -13.49
CA THR A 19 12.61 -3.82 -13.22
C THR A 19 11.85 -2.84 -12.32
N VAL A 20 12.49 -2.33 -11.25
CA VAL A 20 11.90 -1.31 -10.37
C VAL A 20 11.62 -0.02 -11.16
N LEU A 21 12.64 0.53 -11.81
CA LEU A 21 12.54 1.80 -12.55
C LEU A 21 11.46 1.73 -13.64
N LYS A 22 11.44 0.65 -14.42
CA LYS A 22 10.44 0.45 -15.47
C LYS A 22 9.03 0.38 -14.90
N THR A 23 8.85 -0.35 -13.80
CA THR A 23 7.52 -0.53 -13.21
C THR A 23 6.97 0.79 -12.67
N PHE A 24 7.82 1.58 -12.01
CA PHE A 24 7.46 2.91 -11.51
C PHE A 24 7.10 3.85 -12.67
N TYR A 25 7.91 3.86 -13.74
CA TYR A 25 7.62 4.61 -14.95
C TYR A 25 6.27 4.21 -15.58
N ASP A 26 6.03 2.91 -15.76
CA ASP A 26 4.79 2.39 -16.37
C ASP A 26 3.55 2.72 -15.51
N CYS A 27 3.72 2.82 -14.19
CA CYS A 27 2.66 3.21 -13.25
C CYS A 27 2.49 4.74 -13.11
N GLY A 28 3.34 5.52 -13.76
CA GLY A 28 3.36 6.99 -13.64
C GLY A 28 3.77 7.48 -12.25
N ILE A 29 4.54 6.68 -11.51
CA ILE A 29 5.10 7.04 -10.21
C ILE A 29 6.46 7.68 -10.48
N PRO A 30 6.69 8.93 -10.01
CA PRO A 30 7.98 9.58 -10.21
C PRO A 30 9.08 8.80 -9.47
N PHE A 31 10.28 8.81 -10.05
CA PHE A 31 11.48 8.20 -9.46
C PHE A 31 12.68 9.12 -9.73
N SER A 32 13.70 9.07 -8.87
CA SER A 32 14.93 9.83 -9.10
C SER A 32 15.69 9.29 -10.33
N ASP A 33 16.54 10.13 -10.93
CA ASP A 33 17.53 9.63 -11.87
C ASP A 33 18.56 8.82 -11.07
N THR A 34 18.66 7.52 -11.37
CA THR A 34 19.58 6.62 -10.68
C THR A 34 20.47 5.86 -11.65
N ASP A 35 21.72 5.65 -11.26
CA ASP A 35 22.65 4.81 -11.99
C ASP A 35 22.23 3.33 -11.90
N ILE A 36 22.35 2.61 -13.01
CA ILE A 36 22.12 1.16 -13.06
C ILE A 36 23.43 0.47 -12.65
N ASN A 37 23.66 0.39 -11.35
CA ASN A 37 24.77 -0.33 -10.72
C ASN A 37 24.24 -1.13 -9.53
N SER A 38 24.63 -2.39 -9.42
CA SER A 38 24.31 -3.31 -8.31
C SER A 38 24.46 -2.69 -6.93
N ASP A 39 25.49 -1.84 -6.73
CA ASP A 39 25.75 -1.13 -5.47
C ASP A 39 24.56 -0.28 -5.01
N PHE A 40 23.68 0.14 -5.92
CA PHE A 40 22.52 0.99 -5.65
C PHE A 40 21.20 0.23 -5.55
N LEU A 41 21.15 -1.09 -5.76
CA LEU A 41 19.89 -1.83 -5.75
C LEU A 41 19.12 -1.62 -4.44
N TYR A 42 19.82 -1.68 -3.31
CA TYR A 42 19.21 -1.48 -2.01
C TYR A 42 18.65 -0.06 -1.83
N ASP A 43 19.43 0.97 -2.16
CA ASP A 43 19.01 2.37 -2.05
C ASP A 43 17.78 2.65 -2.95
N ILE A 44 17.76 2.04 -4.13
CA ILE A 44 16.63 2.11 -5.06
C ILE A 44 15.39 1.43 -4.49
N ILE A 45 15.52 0.26 -3.85
CA ILE A 45 14.40 -0.40 -3.19
C ILE A 45 13.86 0.46 -2.04
N LEU A 46 14.73 1.04 -1.21
CA LEU A 46 14.32 1.95 -0.15
C LEU A 46 13.56 3.16 -0.70
N GLU A 47 14.14 3.83 -1.69
CA GLU A 47 13.53 4.99 -2.33
C GLU A 47 12.16 4.65 -2.93
N ALA A 48 12.06 3.49 -3.57
CA ALA A 48 10.80 2.95 -4.09
C ALA A 48 9.76 2.75 -2.99
N MET A 49 10.14 2.17 -1.85
CA MET A 49 9.25 1.99 -0.70
C MET A 49 8.73 3.35 -0.20
N TYR A 50 9.59 4.36 -0.09
CA TYR A 50 9.19 5.71 0.33
C TYR A 50 8.27 6.40 -0.68
N PHE A 51 8.51 6.24 -1.99
CA PHE A 51 7.61 6.78 -3.02
C PHE A 51 6.22 6.14 -3.00
N LEU A 52 6.10 4.91 -2.52
CA LEU A 52 4.83 4.22 -2.29
C LEU A 52 4.17 4.65 -0.96
N GLY A 53 4.69 5.68 -0.30
CA GLY A 53 4.15 6.22 0.95
C GLY A 53 4.52 5.39 2.18
N CYS A 54 5.40 4.40 2.05
CA CYS A 54 5.83 3.61 3.20
C CYS A 54 6.80 4.41 4.07
N TRP A 55 6.89 4.04 5.33
CA TRP A 55 7.91 4.57 6.23
C TRP A 55 8.39 3.46 7.17
N SER A 56 9.57 3.65 7.74
CA SER A 56 10.20 2.67 8.61
C SER A 56 10.62 3.24 9.95
N GLU A 57 10.71 2.33 10.91
CA GLU A 57 11.21 2.54 12.26
C GLU A 57 12.20 1.42 12.57
N TYR A 58 13.26 1.73 13.32
CA TYR A 58 14.22 0.74 13.77
C TYR A 58 14.02 0.47 15.26
N ASP A 59 13.90 -0.80 15.63
CA ASP A 59 13.75 -1.24 17.02
C ASP A 59 15.10 -1.75 17.54
N ASP A 60 15.87 -0.83 18.12
CA ASP A 60 17.19 -1.08 18.73
C ASP A 60 17.18 -2.26 19.72
N GLY A 61 16.05 -2.48 20.42
CA GLY A 61 15.93 -3.51 21.45
C GLY A 61 15.92 -4.93 20.89
N TYR A 62 15.54 -5.09 19.62
CA TYR A 62 15.38 -6.37 18.95
C TYR A 62 16.14 -6.48 17.62
N ASP A 63 16.94 -5.47 17.25
CA ASP A 63 17.74 -5.44 16.01
C ASP A 63 16.90 -5.79 14.77
N ARG A 64 15.85 -4.97 14.56
CA ARG A 64 14.85 -5.21 13.52
C ARG A 64 14.31 -3.91 12.92
N ASP A 65 14.09 -3.96 11.60
CA ASP A 65 13.43 -2.92 10.84
C ASP A 65 11.93 -3.17 10.80
N ILE A 66 11.15 -2.12 11.05
CA ILE A 66 9.69 -2.14 11.04
C ILE A 66 9.23 -1.24 9.91
N TRP A 67 8.51 -1.80 8.95
CA TRP A 67 7.95 -1.09 7.81
C TRP A 67 6.44 -0.98 7.90
N TYR A 68 5.93 0.24 7.75
CA TYR A 68 4.51 0.53 7.65
C TYR A 68 4.14 0.74 6.19
N ILE A 69 3.21 -0.07 5.70
CA ILE A 69 2.92 -0.19 4.27
C ILE A 69 1.75 0.71 3.87
N CYS A 70 2.01 1.70 3.02
CA CYS A 70 1.02 2.62 2.43
C CYS A 70 -0.02 3.17 3.44
N PRO A 71 0.38 3.69 4.61
CA PRO A 71 -0.56 4.05 5.68
C PRO A 71 -1.58 5.11 5.26
N ASP A 72 -1.20 6.07 4.42
CA ASP A 72 -2.09 7.14 3.97
C ASP A 72 -3.17 6.61 3.04
N GLU A 73 -2.80 5.84 2.00
CA GLU A 73 -3.75 5.17 1.11
C GLU A 73 -4.65 4.18 1.85
N LEU A 74 -4.09 3.45 2.81
CA LEU A 74 -4.84 2.50 3.62
C LEU A 74 -5.92 3.23 4.44
N ASN A 75 -5.55 4.31 5.12
CA ASN A 75 -6.48 5.12 5.89
C ASN A 75 -7.55 5.73 4.98
N GLU A 76 -7.20 6.37 3.87
CA GLU A 76 -8.15 6.93 2.91
C GLU A 76 -9.13 5.86 2.40
N PHE A 77 -8.62 4.67 2.04
CA PHE A 77 -9.47 3.56 1.62
C PHE A 77 -10.47 3.16 2.71
N THR A 78 -10.00 2.99 3.95
CA THR A 78 -10.86 2.51 5.03
C THR A 78 -11.91 3.53 5.48
N GLU A 79 -11.60 4.83 5.39
CA GLU A 79 -12.55 5.90 5.60
C GLU A 79 -13.66 5.89 4.54
N LEU A 80 -13.29 5.81 3.26
CA LEU A 80 -14.26 5.73 2.16
C LEU A 80 -15.10 4.45 2.22
N ALA A 81 -14.49 3.32 2.59
CA ALA A 81 -15.21 2.07 2.78
C ALA A 81 -16.23 2.18 3.93
N ALA A 82 -15.88 2.85 5.03
CA ALA A 82 -16.79 3.09 6.15
C ALA A 82 -17.93 4.04 5.78
N GLU A 83 -17.64 5.11 5.03
CA GLU A 83 -18.67 6.02 4.48
C GLU A 83 -19.65 5.24 3.60
N TYR A 84 -19.14 4.42 2.68
CA TYR A 84 -19.94 3.57 1.81
C TYR A 84 -20.83 2.61 2.62
N GLY A 85 -20.27 1.95 3.62
CA GLY A 85 -21.03 1.06 4.51
C GLY A 85 -22.16 1.79 5.24
N THR A 86 -21.87 2.99 5.77
CA THR A 86 -22.86 3.83 6.44
C THR A 86 -23.99 4.24 5.51
N ALA A 87 -23.67 4.69 4.29
CA ALA A 87 -24.65 5.09 3.28
C ALA A 87 -25.60 3.93 2.87
N HIS A 88 -25.14 2.68 3.01
CA HIS A 88 -25.90 1.48 2.65
C HIS A 88 -26.43 0.69 3.85
N GLY A 89 -26.28 1.20 5.08
CA GLY A 89 -26.72 0.50 6.29
C GLY A 89 -26.00 -0.83 6.55
N LEU A 90 -24.77 -0.99 6.05
CA LEU A 90 -23.96 -2.19 6.20
C LEU A 90 -23.15 -2.15 7.49
N LYS A 91 -23.10 -3.26 8.24
CA LYS A 91 -22.12 -3.44 9.31
C LYS A 91 -20.73 -3.67 8.72
N PHE A 92 -19.69 -3.46 9.53
CA PHE A 92 -18.29 -3.70 9.13
C PHE A 92 -18.08 -5.10 8.51
N SER A 93 -18.55 -6.15 9.18
CA SER A 93 -18.45 -7.55 8.74
C SER A 93 -19.21 -7.86 7.43
N GLU A 94 -20.16 -7.00 7.07
CA GLU A 94 -20.99 -7.14 5.87
C GLU A 94 -20.47 -6.28 4.72
N ASN A 95 -19.56 -5.34 5.00
CA ASN A 95 -19.02 -4.42 4.04
C ASN A 95 -18.02 -5.11 3.11
N TYR A 96 -18.42 -5.24 1.84
CA TYR A 96 -17.62 -5.88 0.79
C TYR A 96 -16.22 -5.29 0.67
N TRP A 97 -16.04 -3.98 0.87
CA TRP A 97 -14.76 -3.31 0.69
C TRP A 97 -13.74 -3.72 1.74
N PHE A 98 -14.15 -3.82 3.01
CA PHE A 98 -13.28 -4.30 4.08
C PHE A 98 -12.88 -5.75 3.86
N ARG A 99 -13.84 -6.64 3.55
CA ARG A 99 -13.54 -8.06 3.25
C ARG A 99 -12.64 -8.23 2.04
N LYS A 100 -12.75 -7.35 1.04
CA LYS A 100 -11.91 -7.37 -0.15
C LYS A 100 -10.48 -6.95 0.19
N LEU A 101 -10.32 -5.92 1.03
CA LEU A 101 -9.01 -5.47 1.50
C LEU A 101 -8.35 -6.55 2.36
N GLU A 102 -9.05 -7.13 3.34
CA GLU A 102 -8.52 -8.22 4.20
C GLU A 102 -7.95 -9.36 3.37
N LYS A 103 -8.74 -9.90 2.43
CA LYS A 103 -8.30 -10.98 1.54
C LYS A 103 -7.08 -10.60 0.69
N ARG A 104 -7.02 -9.35 0.23
CA ARG A 104 -5.90 -8.87 -0.57
C ARG A 104 -4.64 -8.79 0.30
N VAL A 105 -4.73 -8.21 1.48
CA VAL A 105 -3.61 -8.11 2.44
C VAL A 105 -3.11 -9.49 2.84
N GLU A 106 -4.00 -10.42 3.22
CA GLU A 106 -3.63 -11.79 3.58
C GLU A 106 -2.92 -12.51 2.41
N SER A 107 -3.44 -12.39 1.18
CA SER A 107 -2.84 -13.03 0.00
C SER A 107 -1.44 -12.50 -0.28
N GLU A 108 -1.25 -11.19 -0.16
CA GLU A 108 0.02 -10.52 -0.43
C GLU A 108 1.06 -10.85 0.64
N LEU A 109 0.67 -10.81 1.93
CA LEU A 109 1.55 -11.15 3.05
C LEU A 109 1.96 -12.63 3.06
N ASN A 110 1.04 -13.54 2.73
CA ASN A 110 1.37 -14.97 2.63
C ASN A 110 2.34 -15.26 1.46
N SER A 111 2.21 -14.54 0.35
CA SER A 111 3.14 -14.69 -0.79
C SER A 111 4.59 -14.40 -0.39
N VAL A 112 4.79 -13.35 0.40
CA VAL A 112 6.14 -12.97 0.90
C VAL A 112 6.69 -14.04 1.85
N MET A 113 5.85 -14.67 2.68
CA MET A 113 6.31 -15.74 3.56
C MET A 113 6.73 -17.02 2.81
N ASP A 114 5.94 -17.43 1.80
CA ASP A 114 6.18 -18.68 1.08
C ASP A 114 7.45 -18.63 0.21
N GLU A 115 7.76 -17.45 -0.37
CA GLU A 115 8.93 -17.27 -1.25
C GLU A 115 10.25 -17.18 -0.47
N THR A 116 10.20 -16.77 0.80
CA THR A 116 11.39 -16.35 1.52
C THR A 116 11.97 -17.43 2.44
N GLY A 117 11.21 -18.49 2.75
CA GLY A 117 11.70 -19.74 3.37
C GLY A 117 12.41 -19.61 4.72
N TYR A 118 12.50 -18.40 5.29
CA TYR A 118 13.30 -18.05 6.44
C TYR A 118 12.50 -17.16 7.40
N ASP A 119 12.74 -17.37 8.69
CA ASP A 119 12.17 -16.69 9.87
C ASP A 119 12.63 -15.22 10.01
N TYR A 120 12.96 -14.53 8.92
CA TYR A 120 13.47 -13.15 8.93
C TYR A 120 12.37 -12.10 8.79
N CYS A 121 11.13 -12.50 8.50
CA CYS A 121 10.03 -11.59 8.25
C CYS A 121 8.79 -12.03 9.05
N ASN A 122 8.20 -11.11 9.82
CA ASN A 122 6.89 -11.27 10.43
C ASN A 122 5.99 -10.12 10.01
N TYR A 123 4.67 -10.32 10.01
CA TYR A 123 3.73 -9.26 9.68
C TYR A 123 2.63 -9.15 10.74
N ASP A 124 2.06 -7.95 10.82
CA ASP A 124 0.87 -7.66 11.61
C ASP A 124 0.02 -6.67 10.82
N HIS A 125 -1.30 -6.78 10.91
CA HIS A 125 -2.19 -5.84 10.25
C HIS A 125 -3.49 -5.66 11.02
N VAL A 126 -4.02 -4.44 10.96
CA VAL A 126 -5.32 -4.08 11.51
C VAL A 126 -6.07 -3.29 10.45
N ILE A 127 -7.27 -3.75 10.12
CA ILE A 127 -8.16 -3.13 9.13
C ILE A 127 -9.44 -2.68 9.84
N ARG A 128 -9.67 -1.37 9.88
CA ARG A 128 -10.84 -0.72 10.48
C ARG A 128 -10.98 0.72 9.97
N SER A 129 -12.05 1.42 10.32
CA SER A 129 -12.32 2.77 9.76
C SER A 129 -11.32 3.86 10.16
N LYS A 130 -10.49 3.65 11.19
CA LYS A 130 -9.44 4.57 11.66
C LYS A 130 -8.29 3.78 12.28
N ASP A 131 -7.07 4.27 12.15
CA ASP A 131 -5.87 3.61 12.69
C ASP A 131 -5.68 2.21 12.10
N SER A 132 -5.91 2.09 10.78
CA SER A 132 -5.55 0.89 10.04
C SER A 132 -4.04 0.89 9.77
N TYR A 133 -3.44 -0.29 9.82
CA TYR A 133 -2.04 -0.45 9.47
C TYR A 133 -1.78 -1.83 8.88
N ILE A 134 -0.76 -1.88 8.05
CA ILE A 134 -0.09 -3.10 7.62
C ILE A 134 1.38 -2.89 7.98
N LYS A 135 1.90 -3.78 8.81
CA LYS A 135 3.25 -3.73 9.34
C LYS A 135 4.01 -4.99 8.92
N ILE A 136 5.24 -4.78 8.47
CA ILE A 136 6.22 -5.84 8.23
C ILE A 136 7.40 -5.60 9.14
N THR A 137 7.86 -6.66 9.78
CA THR A 137 9.00 -6.67 10.70
C THR A 137 10.08 -7.56 10.10
N LEU A 138 11.25 -6.98 9.84
CA LEU A 138 12.40 -7.66 9.27
C LEU A 138 13.48 -7.79 10.35
N TYR A 139 13.88 -9.03 10.65
CA TYR A 139 14.82 -9.34 11.73
C TYR A 139 16.27 -9.45 11.24
N ASN A 140 17.23 -9.25 12.16
CA ASN A 140 18.67 -9.39 11.95
C ASN A 140 19.23 -8.39 10.92
N GLY A 141 18.79 -7.13 11.00
CA GLY A 141 19.12 -6.12 9.99
C GLY A 141 18.61 -6.46 8.58
N GLY A 142 17.51 -7.21 8.52
CA GLY A 142 16.84 -7.55 7.27
C GLY A 142 16.30 -6.30 6.60
N LEU A 143 16.74 -6.06 5.37
CA LEU A 143 16.33 -4.91 4.58
C LEU A 143 15.23 -5.30 3.58
N PRO A 144 14.35 -4.37 3.18
CA PRO A 144 13.36 -4.66 2.17
C PRO A 144 14.06 -5.12 0.89
N ASN A 145 13.56 -6.22 0.33
CA ASN A 145 14.03 -6.82 -0.90
C ASN A 145 12.97 -6.67 -2.00
N MET A 146 13.21 -7.31 -3.15
CA MET A 146 12.30 -7.26 -4.28
C MET A 146 10.92 -7.83 -3.95
N GLU A 147 10.84 -8.86 -3.11
CA GLU A 147 9.60 -9.50 -2.69
C GLU A 147 8.73 -8.52 -1.88
N VAL A 148 9.31 -7.85 -0.87
CA VAL A 148 8.62 -6.83 -0.07
C VAL A 148 8.21 -5.64 -0.93
N LEU A 149 9.07 -5.19 -1.85
CA LEU A 149 8.74 -4.09 -2.76
C LEU A 149 7.59 -4.45 -3.71
N ASN A 150 7.62 -5.63 -4.32
CA ASN A 150 6.58 -6.09 -5.25
C ASN A 150 5.23 -6.20 -4.55
N MET A 151 5.21 -6.77 -3.35
CA MET A 151 4.02 -6.86 -2.51
C MET A 151 3.48 -5.46 -2.14
N THR A 152 4.38 -4.55 -1.74
CA THR A 152 4.02 -3.16 -1.40
C THR A 152 3.40 -2.43 -2.59
N LEU A 153 4.03 -2.52 -3.77
CA LEU A 153 3.50 -1.93 -4.99
C LEU A 153 2.14 -2.52 -5.37
N SER A 154 2.01 -3.85 -5.24
CA SER A 154 0.76 -4.59 -5.52
C SER A 154 -0.40 -4.12 -4.63
N LEU A 155 -0.11 -3.82 -3.36
CA LEU A 155 -1.06 -3.21 -2.42
C LEU A 155 -1.35 -1.75 -2.74
N TYR A 156 -0.31 -0.94 -3.00
CA TYR A 156 -0.45 0.47 -3.37
C TYR A 156 -1.38 0.65 -4.58
N LEU A 157 -1.12 -0.07 -5.67
CA LEU A 157 -1.93 -0.01 -6.89
C LEU A 157 -3.38 -0.46 -6.64
N PHE A 158 -3.57 -1.50 -5.82
CA PHE A 158 -4.88 -1.96 -5.41
C PHE A 158 -5.65 -0.88 -4.64
N LEU A 159 -5.01 -0.25 -3.64
CA LEU A 159 -5.59 0.80 -2.81
C LEU A 159 -5.97 1.99 -3.68
N ARG A 160 -5.04 2.53 -4.47
CA ARG A 160 -5.28 3.69 -5.37
C ARG A 160 -6.45 3.45 -6.31
N LYS A 161 -6.51 2.27 -6.94
CA LYS A 161 -7.63 1.91 -7.83
C LYS A 161 -8.96 1.83 -7.07
N SER A 162 -8.94 1.25 -5.88
CA SER A 162 -10.16 1.04 -5.09
C SER A 162 -10.67 2.34 -4.46
N ILE A 163 -9.78 3.20 -3.97
CA ILE A 163 -10.07 4.58 -3.50
C ILE A 163 -10.78 5.37 -4.59
N LYS A 164 -10.22 5.37 -5.82
CA LYS A 164 -10.84 6.04 -6.97
C LYS A 164 -12.26 5.52 -7.22
N THR A 165 -12.42 4.20 -7.23
CA THR A 165 -13.73 3.54 -7.47
C THR A 165 -14.75 3.87 -6.38
N LEU A 166 -14.34 3.81 -5.11
CA LEU A 166 -15.18 4.16 -3.96
C LEU A 166 -15.60 5.63 -3.99
N SER A 167 -14.64 6.53 -4.24
CA SER A 167 -14.87 7.97 -4.37
C SER A 167 -15.88 8.30 -5.46
N GLU A 168 -15.79 7.62 -6.61
CA GLU A 168 -16.74 7.81 -7.72
C GLU A 168 -18.16 7.32 -7.34
N LYS A 169 -18.27 6.16 -6.69
CA LYS A 169 -19.57 5.62 -6.21
C LYS A 169 -20.24 6.57 -5.22
N LEU A 170 -19.50 7.03 -4.22
CA LEU A 170 -20.00 7.96 -3.21
C LEU A 170 -20.41 9.30 -3.80
N LYS A 171 -19.73 9.79 -4.85
CA LYS A 171 -20.13 11.02 -5.56
C LYS A 171 -21.45 10.86 -6.32
N VAL A 172 -21.69 9.71 -6.94
CA VAL A 172 -22.93 9.42 -7.69
C VAL A 172 -24.13 9.27 -6.75
N GLU A 173 -23.90 8.74 -5.55
CA GLU A 173 -24.94 8.43 -4.57
C GLU A 173 -25.32 9.61 -3.67
N LYS A 174 -24.52 10.70 -3.64
CA LYS A 174 -24.89 11.91 -2.90
C LYS A 174 -26.22 12.47 -3.42
N PRO A 175 -27.27 12.56 -2.59
CA PRO A 175 -28.55 13.10 -3.03
C PRO A 175 -28.37 14.55 -3.47
N LYS A 176 -28.88 14.91 -4.65
CA LYS A 176 -29.11 16.31 -5.00
C LYS A 176 -30.00 16.89 -3.91
N ILE A 177 -29.45 17.75 -3.06
CA ILE A 177 -30.24 18.51 -2.08
C ILE A 177 -31.23 19.33 -2.90
N ILE A 178 -32.48 18.86 -2.97
CA ILE A 178 -33.58 19.67 -3.49
C ILE A 178 -33.81 20.70 -2.39
N SER A 179 -33.38 21.93 -2.65
CA SER A 179 -33.75 23.08 -1.82
C SER A 179 -35.28 23.10 -1.70
N MET A 180 -35.81 22.74 -0.54
CA MET A 180 -37.19 23.06 -0.21
C MET A 180 -37.26 24.57 -0.04
N GLU A 181 -37.71 25.28 -1.09
CA GLU A 181 -38.13 26.67 -0.94
C GLU A 181 -39.18 26.71 0.18
N GLN A 182 -38.91 27.49 1.22
CA GLN A 182 -39.84 27.70 2.31
C GLN A 182 -41.13 28.31 1.74
N PRO A 183 -42.32 27.80 2.08
CA PRO A 183 -43.58 28.42 1.64
C PRO A 183 -43.61 29.86 2.17
N GLN A 184 -43.68 30.84 1.26
CA GLN A 184 -43.94 32.22 1.62
C GLN A 184 -45.25 32.27 2.41
N GLU A 185 -45.15 32.58 3.71
CA GLU A 185 -46.28 32.92 4.54
C GLU A 185 -47.05 34.05 3.85
N ARG A 186 -48.26 33.73 3.37
CA ARG A 186 -49.24 34.73 2.98
C ARG A 186 -49.52 35.57 4.23
N ARG A 187 -48.94 36.76 4.32
CA ARG A 187 -49.46 37.80 5.21
C ARG A 187 -50.84 38.18 4.71
N ALA A 188 -51.85 37.68 5.41
CA ALA A 188 -53.21 38.18 5.35
C ALA A 188 -53.37 39.33 6.35
N ALA A 189 -54.10 40.36 5.89
CA ALA A 189 -54.56 41.58 6.57
C ALA A 189 -53.52 42.68 6.82
#